data_AF-A0A0H5DQR5-F1
#
_entry.id   AF-A0A0H5DQR5-F1
#
_cell.length_a   1.000
_cell.length_b   1.000
_cell.length_c   1.000
_cell.angle_alpha   90.00
_cell.angle_beta   90.00
_cell.angle_gamma   90.00
#
_symmetry.space_group_name_H-M   'P 1'
#
loop_
_entity.id
_entity.type
_entity.pdbx_description
1 polymer ?
#
loop_
_entity_poly.entity_id
_entity_poly.type
_entity_poly.pdbx_seq_one_letter_code
_entity_poly.pdbx_strand_id
1 'polypeptide(L)'
;MTKGIEISADLSDKLQHFLHETPEVELVTAYLYFIQNKFKLHPVLYPKNKVIYQNAEDAVRAAEKTNPLWKEAEIKITFSRESVNELTKKIYICPFSGKVFGDNTHPNPQDAIYDWVSNCKENTERIGGLKVKRFYVSEDPEVIKNYLDKTKVKEPIKRTVYSSALSGKIFNTKESVIEDFKKNYLKPLSLSEVQSQNRYEIEESFLEFIQKQLVEDKIAQFVEALADKKEFVPFVEKWLA
;
A
#
# COMPACT_ATOMS: atom_id res chain seq x y z
N MET A 1 20.95 -22.60 31.61
CA MET A 1 19.95 -23.25 30.73
C MET A 1 19.30 -22.15 29.89
N THR A 2 19.90 -21.82 28.77
CA THR A 2 19.31 -20.93 27.77
C THR A 2 18.12 -21.65 27.14
N LYS A 3 16.93 -21.06 27.19
CA LYS A 3 15.77 -21.59 26.47
C LYS A 3 16.14 -21.67 24.99
N GLY A 4 16.23 -22.89 24.45
CA GLY A 4 16.50 -23.12 23.04
C GLY A 4 15.45 -22.44 22.15
N ILE A 5 15.82 -22.17 20.90
CA ILE A 5 14.90 -21.62 19.90
C ILE A 5 13.83 -22.67 19.59
N GLU A 6 12.60 -22.42 20.02
CA GLU A 6 11.47 -23.27 19.67
C GLU A 6 10.98 -22.94 18.24
N ILE A 7 10.95 -23.96 17.37
CA ILE A 7 10.49 -23.88 15.98
C ILE A 7 9.15 -24.60 15.88
N SER A 8 8.05 -23.84 15.76
CA SER A 8 6.70 -24.39 15.59
C SER A 8 6.57 -25.20 14.30
N ALA A 9 5.58 -26.10 14.23
CA ALA A 9 5.34 -26.94 13.06
C ALA A 9 5.13 -26.11 11.77
N ASP A 10 4.26 -25.09 11.81
CA ASP A 10 4.03 -24.17 10.67
C ASP A 10 5.31 -23.48 10.18
N LEU A 11 6.18 -23.08 11.11
CA LEU A 11 7.45 -22.44 10.76
C LEU A 11 8.46 -23.45 10.20
N SER A 12 8.42 -24.68 10.71
CA SER A 12 9.19 -25.82 10.21
C SER A 12 8.82 -26.12 8.76
N ASP A 13 7.53 -26.22 8.46
CA ASP A 13 7.03 -26.54 7.12
C ASP A 13 7.43 -25.44 6.10
N LYS A 14 7.26 -24.17 6.47
CA LYS A 14 7.68 -23.03 5.64
C LYS A 14 9.18 -23.01 5.39
N LEU A 15 9.98 -23.23 6.44
CA LEU A 15 11.43 -23.27 6.32
C LEU A 15 11.88 -24.45 5.46
N GLN A 16 11.29 -25.63 5.66
CA GLN A 16 11.59 -26.82 4.86
C GLN A 16 11.29 -26.55 3.38
N HIS A 17 10.12 -26.01 3.05
CA HIS A 17 9.77 -25.64 1.69
C HIS A 17 10.78 -24.67 1.08
N PHE A 18 11.13 -23.61 1.81
CA PHE A 18 12.10 -22.61 1.36
C PHE A 18 13.49 -23.20 1.07
N LEU A 19 13.99 -24.08 1.95
CA LEU A 19 15.29 -24.74 1.80
C LEU A 19 15.30 -25.73 0.62
N HIS A 20 14.17 -26.41 0.35
CA HIS A 20 14.05 -27.30 -0.82
C HIS A 20 13.98 -26.53 -2.14
N GLU A 21 13.29 -25.38 -2.17
CA GLU A 21 13.25 -24.51 -3.35
C GLU A 21 14.58 -23.79 -3.59
N THR A 22 15.38 -23.59 -2.54
CA THR A 22 16.67 -22.88 -2.61
C THR A 22 17.81 -23.72 -2.00
N PRO A 23 18.25 -24.81 -2.66
CA PRO A 23 19.21 -25.76 -2.08
C PRO A 23 20.61 -25.17 -1.81
N GLU A 24 20.96 -24.07 -2.49
CA GLU A 24 22.24 -23.35 -2.39
C GLU A 24 22.17 -22.18 -1.39
N VAL A 25 21.12 -22.08 -0.58
CA VAL A 25 20.94 -20.95 0.34
C VAL A 25 21.99 -20.93 1.45
N GLU A 26 22.54 -19.75 1.70
CA GLU A 26 23.48 -19.51 2.79
C GLU A 26 22.79 -19.53 4.16
N LEU A 27 23.52 -19.92 5.20
CA LEU A 27 23.03 -19.99 6.58
C LEU A 27 22.38 -18.68 7.03
N VAL A 28 23.03 -17.55 6.75
CA VAL A 28 22.51 -16.23 7.14
C VAL A 28 21.19 -15.94 6.45
N THR A 29 21.07 -16.22 5.15
CA THR A 29 19.82 -16.03 4.41
C THR A 29 18.70 -16.93 4.91
N ALA A 30 18.99 -18.20 5.20
CA ALA A 30 18.03 -19.12 5.80
C ALA A 30 17.56 -18.66 7.19
N TYR A 31 18.49 -18.16 8.01
CA TYR A 31 18.17 -17.60 9.31
C TYR A 31 17.33 -16.32 9.19
N LEU A 32 17.65 -15.41 8.26
CA LEU A 32 16.83 -14.21 8.01
C LEU A 32 15.41 -14.57 7.57
N TYR A 33 15.24 -15.60 6.73
CA TYR A 33 13.92 -16.12 6.36
C TYR A 33 13.16 -16.65 7.59
N PHE A 34 13.84 -17.41 8.46
CA PHE A 34 13.27 -17.91 9.71
C PHE A 34 12.81 -16.78 10.63
N ILE A 35 13.65 -15.76 10.88
CA ILE A 35 13.32 -14.61 11.75
C ILE A 35 12.13 -13.83 11.16
N GLN A 36 12.14 -13.58 9.85
CA GLN A 36 11.06 -12.88 9.16
C GLN A 36 9.71 -13.55 9.42
N ASN A 37 9.64 -14.88 9.29
CA ASN A 37 8.42 -15.63 9.52
C ASN A 37 8.08 -15.76 11.02
N LYS A 38 9.08 -15.99 11.88
CA LYS A 38 8.91 -16.10 13.34
C LYS A 38 8.29 -14.84 13.95
N PHE A 39 8.76 -13.67 13.52
CA PHE A 39 8.30 -12.38 14.03
C PHE A 39 7.25 -11.71 13.13
N LYS A 40 6.78 -12.40 12.07
CA LYS A 40 5.80 -11.89 11.10
C LYS A 40 6.18 -10.51 10.55
N LEU A 41 7.44 -10.37 10.19
CA LEU A 41 7.98 -9.13 9.63
C LEU A 41 7.52 -9.00 8.19
N HIS A 42 7.11 -7.79 7.80
CA HIS A 42 6.71 -7.47 6.44
C HIS A 42 7.43 -6.21 5.98
N PRO A 43 8.76 -6.26 5.80
CA PRO A 43 9.54 -5.07 5.48
C PRO A 43 9.03 -4.38 4.22
N VAL A 44 8.99 -3.05 4.24
CA VAL A 44 8.56 -2.24 3.11
C VAL A 44 9.51 -1.09 2.88
N LEU A 45 9.89 -0.87 1.64
CA LEU A 45 10.61 0.32 1.20
C LEU A 45 9.60 1.40 0.83
N TYR A 46 9.79 2.61 1.34
CA TYR A 46 9.13 3.81 0.82
C TYR A 46 10.11 4.58 -0.10
N PRO A 47 10.00 4.45 -1.44
CA PRO A 47 11.03 4.96 -2.35
C PRO A 47 11.20 6.48 -2.31
N LYS A 48 10.12 7.21 -2.02
CA LYS A 48 10.14 8.68 -1.95
C LYS A 48 11.04 9.18 -0.82
N ASN A 49 10.97 8.53 0.34
CA ASN A 49 11.79 8.87 1.49
C ASN A 49 13.10 8.08 1.54
N LYS A 50 13.26 7.05 0.69
CA LYS A 50 14.42 6.15 0.67
C LYS A 50 14.65 5.42 2.01
N VAL A 51 13.57 5.18 2.75
CA VAL A 51 13.61 4.51 4.06
C VAL A 51 12.88 3.17 3.98
N ILE A 52 13.47 2.15 4.60
CA ILE A 52 12.90 0.82 4.81
C ILE A 52 12.31 0.75 6.21
N TYR A 53 11.05 0.34 6.29
CA TYR A 53 10.31 0.16 7.54
C TYR A 53 10.04 -1.32 7.78
N GLN A 54 9.83 -1.70 9.05
CA GLN A 54 9.51 -3.09 9.45
C GLN A 54 8.17 -3.58 8.87
N ASN A 55 7.21 -2.67 8.71
CA ASN A 55 5.87 -2.93 8.17
C ASN A 55 5.25 -1.66 7.55
N ALA A 56 4.11 -1.84 6.90
CA ALA A 56 3.39 -0.77 6.21
C ALA A 56 2.81 0.28 7.19
N GLU A 57 2.44 -0.13 8.39
CA GLU A 57 1.90 0.74 9.43
C GLU A 57 2.96 1.72 9.95
N ASP A 58 4.20 1.27 10.12
CA ASP A 58 5.34 2.11 10.49
C ASP A 58 5.63 3.15 9.42
N ALA A 59 5.58 2.76 8.15
CA ALA A 59 5.73 3.68 7.03
C ALA A 59 4.62 4.75 7.01
N VAL A 60 3.37 4.37 7.29
CA VAL A 60 2.23 5.30 7.40
C VAL A 60 2.45 6.29 8.54
N ARG A 61 2.78 5.80 9.75
CA ARG A 61 3.04 6.67 10.92
C ARG A 61 4.18 7.65 10.67
N ALA A 62 5.26 7.20 10.04
CA ALA A 62 6.39 8.05 9.69
C ALA A 62 6.03 9.10 8.63
N ALA A 63 5.24 8.70 7.62
CA ALA A 63 4.75 9.62 6.60
C ALA A 63 3.84 10.69 7.23
N GLU A 64 2.89 10.32 8.08
CA GLU A 64 1.99 11.27 8.75
C GLU A 64 2.71 12.29 9.64
N LYS A 65 3.79 11.90 10.32
CA LYS A 65 4.62 12.83 11.12
C LYS A 65 5.33 13.89 10.28
N THR A 66 5.77 13.52 9.07
CA THR A 66 6.56 14.41 8.22
C THR A 66 5.68 15.27 7.32
N ASN A 67 4.62 14.71 6.76
CA ASN A 67 3.64 15.44 5.97
C ASN A 67 2.31 14.66 5.89
N PRO A 68 1.14 15.29 6.08
CA PRO A 68 -0.13 14.57 6.04
C PRO A 68 -0.31 13.85 4.70
N LEU A 69 -0.64 12.55 4.77
CA LEU A 69 -0.89 11.70 3.60
C LEU A 69 -2.11 12.14 2.79
N TRP A 70 -3.06 12.84 3.44
CA TRP A 70 -4.26 13.37 2.84
C TRP A 70 -4.52 14.82 3.20
N LYS A 71 -5.32 15.49 2.39
CA LYS A 71 -5.93 16.80 2.68
C LYS A 71 -7.45 16.65 2.66
N GLU A 72 -8.11 17.20 3.65
CA GLU A 72 -9.57 17.26 3.68
C GLU A 72 -10.05 18.36 2.71
N ALA A 73 -11.06 18.04 1.89
CA ALA A 73 -11.68 18.98 0.97
C ALA A 73 -13.19 18.74 0.94
N GLU A 74 -13.95 19.81 0.77
CA GLU A 74 -15.39 19.72 0.52
C GLU A 74 -15.62 19.75 -0.99
N ILE A 75 -16.26 18.72 -1.54
CA ILE A 75 -16.75 18.75 -2.92
C ILE A 75 -18.24 19.09 -2.93
N LYS A 76 -18.61 20.03 -3.80
CA LYS A 76 -20.00 20.36 -4.10
C LYS A 76 -20.41 19.57 -5.33
N ILE A 77 -21.29 18.62 -5.14
CA ILE A 77 -21.81 17.76 -6.20
C ILE A 77 -23.04 18.41 -6.81
N THR A 78 -23.08 18.60 -8.14
CA THR A 78 -24.21 19.20 -8.86
C THR A 78 -24.86 18.19 -9.79
N PHE A 79 -26.20 18.13 -9.77
CA PHE A 79 -26.98 17.19 -10.56
C PHE A 79 -27.34 17.81 -11.91
N SER A 80 -26.80 17.28 -13.01
CA SER A 80 -27.16 17.68 -14.38
C SER A 80 -27.83 16.51 -15.13
N ARG A 81 -28.83 16.82 -15.95
CA ARG A 81 -29.84 15.88 -16.46
C ARG A 81 -29.34 14.75 -17.38
N GLU A 82 -28.11 14.79 -17.89
CA GLU A 82 -27.71 13.97 -19.05
C GLU A 82 -26.55 12.98 -18.77
N SER A 83 -26.11 12.86 -17.51
CA SER A 83 -24.80 12.24 -17.25
C SER A 83 -24.82 10.78 -16.82
N VAL A 84 -25.95 10.25 -16.33
CA VAL A 84 -26.07 8.93 -15.68
C VAL A 84 -27.36 8.25 -16.14
N ASN A 85 -27.31 6.94 -16.44
CA ASN A 85 -28.45 6.14 -16.87
C ASN A 85 -28.58 4.84 -16.05
N GLU A 86 -29.66 4.08 -16.26
CA GLU A 86 -29.97 2.89 -15.44
C GLU A 86 -28.89 1.79 -15.51
N LEU A 87 -28.04 1.82 -16.54
CA LEU A 87 -26.95 0.88 -16.75
C LEU A 87 -25.61 1.37 -16.17
N THR A 88 -25.55 2.60 -15.64
CA THR A 88 -24.33 3.19 -15.07
C THR A 88 -23.95 2.45 -13.79
N LYS A 89 -22.74 1.87 -13.76
CA LYS A 89 -22.20 1.16 -12.58
C LYS A 89 -21.21 2.01 -11.80
N LYS A 90 -20.66 3.02 -12.47
CA LYS A 90 -19.60 3.86 -11.95
C LYS A 90 -19.79 5.27 -12.46
N ILE A 91 -19.63 6.23 -11.57
CA ILE A 91 -19.69 7.64 -11.91
C ILE A 91 -18.37 8.32 -11.60
N TYR A 92 -18.12 9.36 -12.36
CA TYR A 92 -16.97 10.23 -12.25
C TYR A 92 -17.45 11.65 -12.03
N ILE A 93 -16.93 12.33 -11.02
CA ILE A 93 -17.41 13.63 -10.57
C ILE A 93 -16.25 14.63 -10.67
N CYS A 94 -16.49 15.72 -11.40
CA CYS A 94 -15.59 16.85 -11.46
C CYS A 94 -15.60 17.58 -10.11
N PRO A 95 -14.47 17.70 -9.39
CA PRO A 95 -14.45 18.28 -8.04
C PRO A 95 -14.59 19.81 -8.04
N PHE A 96 -14.42 20.46 -9.20
CA PHE A 96 -14.50 21.92 -9.34
C PHE A 96 -15.92 22.40 -9.60
N SER A 97 -16.61 21.75 -10.55
CA SER A 97 -17.96 22.14 -10.98
C SER A 97 -19.07 21.26 -10.38
N GLY A 98 -18.70 20.11 -9.81
CA GLY A 98 -19.66 19.10 -9.35
C GLY A 98 -20.28 18.27 -10.46
N LYS A 99 -19.94 18.54 -11.73
CA LYS A 99 -20.49 17.84 -12.90
C LYS A 99 -20.14 16.36 -12.87
N VAL A 100 -21.12 15.52 -13.17
CA VAL A 100 -20.99 14.06 -13.13
C VAL A 100 -20.93 13.48 -14.55
N PHE A 101 -20.28 12.33 -14.70
CA PHE A 101 -20.14 11.57 -15.93
C PHE A 101 -20.29 10.08 -15.59
N GLY A 102 -21.18 9.37 -16.26
CA GLY A 102 -21.36 7.93 -16.13
C GLY A 102 -20.31 7.17 -16.91
N ASP A 103 -19.97 5.97 -16.44
CA ASP A 103 -19.01 5.07 -17.09
C ASP A 103 -19.44 4.61 -18.49
N ASN A 104 -20.73 4.68 -18.77
CA ASN A 104 -21.35 4.19 -20.00
C ASN A 104 -22.06 5.29 -20.82
N THR A 105 -21.99 6.55 -20.41
CA THR A 105 -22.62 7.67 -21.15
C THR A 105 -21.68 8.35 -22.13
N HIS A 106 -20.38 8.03 -22.08
CA HIS A 106 -19.35 8.57 -22.96
C HIS A 106 -18.44 7.42 -23.46
N PRO A 107 -17.90 7.47 -24.69
CA PRO A 107 -16.98 6.45 -25.20
C PRO A 107 -15.74 6.24 -24.31
N ASN A 108 -15.19 7.34 -23.78
CA ASN A 108 -14.21 7.32 -22.69
C ASN A 108 -14.58 8.39 -21.65
N PRO A 109 -15.15 8.00 -20.50
CA PRO A 109 -15.57 8.92 -19.45
C PRO A 109 -14.44 9.79 -18.89
N GLN A 110 -13.21 9.25 -18.81
CA GLN A 110 -12.07 10.00 -18.29
C GLN A 110 -11.69 11.15 -19.23
N ASP A 111 -11.68 10.90 -20.54
CA ASP A 111 -11.39 11.91 -21.57
C ASP A 111 -12.46 13.00 -21.58
N ALA A 112 -13.74 12.62 -21.45
CA ALA A 112 -14.83 13.58 -21.36
C ALA A 112 -14.69 14.54 -20.17
N ILE A 113 -14.20 14.04 -19.03
CA ILE A 113 -13.87 14.87 -17.88
C ILE A 113 -12.65 15.73 -18.16
N TYR A 114 -11.60 15.16 -18.76
CA TYR A 114 -10.38 15.88 -19.10
C TYR A 114 -10.64 17.08 -20.02
N ASP A 115 -11.50 16.90 -21.02
CA ASP A 115 -11.93 17.95 -21.94
C ASP A 115 -12.78 19.01 -21.23
N TRP A 116 -13.71 18.57 -20.38
CA TRP A 116 -14.52 19.48 -19.58
C TRP A 116 -13.66 20.35 -18.64
N VAL A 117 -12.76 19.71 -17.89
CA VAL A 117 -11.89 20.37 -16.91
C VAL A 117 -10.94 21.38 -17.56
N SER A 118 -10.53 21.13 -18.81
CA SER A 118 -9.70 22.07 -19.58
C SER A 118 -10.44 23.40 -19.85
N ASN A 119 -11.76 23.33 -20.08
CA ASN A 119 -12.62 24.49 -20.35
C ASN A 119 -13.37 25.04 -19.13
N CYS A 120 -13.37 24.31 -18.01
CA CYS A 120 -14.07 24.66 -16.77
C CYS A 120 -13.55 25.98 -16.18
N LYS A 121 -14.45 26.94 -15.98
CA LYS A 121 -14.13 28.26 -15.40
C LYS A 121 -13.92 28.19 -13.89
N GLU A 122 -14.58 27.24 -13.22
CA GLU A 122 -14.43 26.98 -11.79
C GLU A 122 -13.09 26.33 -11.42
N ASN A 123 -12.36 25.76 -12.39
CA ASN A 123 -11.03 25.19 -12.14
C ASN A 123 -9.93 26.26 -12.21
N THR A 124 -9.52 26.75 -11.04
CA THR A 124 -8.41 27.70 -10.86
C THR A 124 -7.09 27.01 -10.51
N GLU A 125 -7.10 25.71 -10.21
CA GLU A 125 -5.89 24.98 -9.82
C GLU A 125 -5.00 24.68 -11.03
N ARG A 126 -3.70 24.96 -10.90
CA ARG A 126 -2.70 24.68 -11.95
C ARG A 126 -1.47 23.96 -11.41
N ILE A 127 -0.95 23.01 -12.19
CA ILE A 127 0.34 22.35 -11.99
C ILE A 127 1.14 22.50 -13.29
N GLY A 128 2.34 23.09 -13.22
CA GLY A 128 3.18 23.30 -14.41
C GLY A 128 2.55 24.19 -15.48
N GLY A 129 1.68 25.13 -15.10
CA GLY A 129 0.96 26.01 -16.03
C GLY A 129 -0.32 25.42 -16.65
N LEU A 130 -0.53 24.09 -16.53
CA LEU A 130 -1.74 23.40 -16.99
C LEU A 130 -2.78 23.28 -15.88
N LYS A 131 -4.06 23.34 -16.25
CA LYS A 131 -5.17 23.11 -15.30
C LYS A 131 -5.07 21.71 -14.70
N VAL A 132 -5.28 21.60 -13.39
CA VAL A 132 -5.25 20.31 -12.69
C VAL A 132 -6.40 19.45 -13.18
N LYS A 133 -6.09 18.22 -13.56
CA LYS A 133 -7.03 17.27 -14.13
C LYS A 133 -7.25 16.08 -13.19
N ARG A 134 -8.13 16.27 -12.20
CA ARG A 134 -8.50 15.24 -11.21
C ARG A 134 -10.02 15.06 -11.17
N PHE A 135 -10.47 13.86 -10.82
CA PHE A 135 -11.88 13.53 -10.66
C PHE A 135 -12.09 12.57 -9.49
N TYR A 136 -13.26 12.67 -8.88
CA TYR A 136 -13.71 11.74 -7.85
C TYR A 136 -14.48 10.60 -8.51
N VAL A 137 -14.17 9.36 -8.13
CA VAL A 137 -14.80 8.17 -8.68
C VAL A 137 -15.68 7.55 -7.61
N SER A 138 -16.92 7.23 -7.95
CA SER A 138 -17.85 6.57 -7.04
C SER A 138 -18.52 5.38 -7.72
N GLU A 139 -18.54 4.25 -7.03
CA GLU A 139 -19.23 3.01 -7.42
C GLU A 139 -20.39 2.72 -6.44
N ASP A 140 -20.73 3.69 -5.60
CA ASP A 140 -21.77 3.58 -4.57
C ASP A 140 -23.18 3.60 -5.22
N PRO A 141 -23.96 2.51 -5.14
CA PRO A 141 -25.27 2.42 -5.78
C PRO A 141 -26.26 3.48 -5.29
N GLU A 142 -26.17 3.94 -4.03
CA GLU A 142 -27.07 4.97 -3.50
C GLU A 142 -26.76 6.33 -4.11
N VAL A 143 -25.47 6.65 -4.23
CA VAL A 143 -24.99 7.86 -4.89
C VAL A 143 -25.39 7.86 -6.36
N ILE A 144 -25.24 6.72 -7.06
CA ILE A 144 -25.61 6.59 -8.48
C ILE A 144 -27.12 6.74 -8.68
N LYS A 145 -27.94 6.06 -7.85
CA LYS A 145 -29.41 6.20 -7.88
C LYS A 145 -29.86 7.64 -7.69
N ASN A 146 -29.13 8.42 -6.88
CA ASN A 146 -29.46 9.83 -6.68
C ASN A 146 -29.41 10.67 -7.97
N TYR A 147 -28.61 10.29 -8.97
CA TYR A 147 -28.55 10.98 -10.27
C TYR A 147 -29.57 10.48 -11.30
N LEU A 148 -30.18 9.29 -11.09
CA LEU A 148 -31.19 8.74 -11.99
C LEU A 148 -32.56 9.40 -11.83
N ASP A 149 -32.78 10.04 -10.68
CA ASP A 149 -34.09 10.53 -10.28
C ASP A 149 -34.44 11.85 -11.01
N LYS A 150 -35.20 11.73 -12.12
CA LYS A 150 -35.50 12.81 -13.09
C LYS A 150 -36.43 13.90 -12.56
N THR A 151 -37.01 13.75 -11.38
CA THR A 151 -38.17 14.55 -10.92
C THR A 151 -37.84 15.64 -9.91
N LYS A 152 -36.63 15.68 -9.33
CA LYS A 152 -36.25 16.71 -8.36
C LYS A 152 -35.01 17.47 -8.82
N VAL A 153 -35.11 18.80 -8.87
CA VAL A 153 -33.93 19.68 -8.83
C VAL A 153 -33.33 19.47 -7.44
N LYS A 154 -32.40 18.52 -7.33
CA LYS A 154 -31.75 18.19 -6.05
C LYS A 154 -30.75 19.29 -5.71
N GLU A 155 -30.82 19.78 -4.48
CA GLU A 155 -29.84 20.74 -4.00
C GLU A 155 -28.44 20.13 -4.03
N PRO A 156 -27.39 20.93 -4.31
CA PRO A 156 -26.03 20.42 -4.38
C PRO A 156 -25.63 19.73 -3.06
N ILE A 157 -25.22 18.47 -3.15
CA ILE A 157 -24.75 17.74 -1.97
C ILE A 157 -23.31 18.16 -1.69
N LYS A 158 -23.06 18.66 -0.49
CA LYS A 158 -21.71 18.86 0.04
C LYS A 158 -21.22 17.55 0.64
N ARG A 159 -20.07 17.06 0.19
CA ARG A 159 -19.45 15.86 0.76
C ARG A 159 -17.99 16.14 1.11
N THR A 160 -17.62 15.82 2.33
CA THR A 160 -16.22 15.78 2.75
C THR A 160 -15.53 14.63 2.04
N VAL A 161 -14.39 14.93 1.41
CA VAL A 161 -13.54 13.98 0.72
C VAL A 161 -12.08 14.20 1.11
N TYR A 162 -11.25 13.20 0.84
CA TYR A 162 -9.83 13.20 1.19
C TYR A 162 -9.00 13.11 -0.08
N SER A 163 -8.23 14.16 -0.37
CA SER A 163 -7.27 14.17 -1.48
C SER A 163 -5.94 13.61 -1.02
N SER A 164 -5.41 12.59 -1.70
CA SER A 164 -4.04 12.11 -1.50
C SER A 164 -3.05 13.25 -1.75
N ALA A 165 -2.15 13.49 -0.80
CA ALA A 165 -1.08 14.47 -0.95
C ALA A 165 0.00 14.03 -1.95
N LEU A 166 0.01 12.75 -2.35
CA LEU A 166 0.99 12.17 -3.25
C LEU A 166 0.53 12.15 -4.71
N SER A 167 -0.72 11.75 -4.97
CA SER A 167 -1.28 11.69 -6.33
C SER A 167 -2.29 12.78 -6.66
N GLY A 168 -2.89 13.43 -5.65
CA GLY A 168 -4.06 14.30 -5.85
C GLY A 168 -5.36 13.53 -6.15
N LYS A 169 -5.36 12.18 -6.08
CA LYS A 169 -6.58 11.36 -6.15
C LYS A 169 -7.50 11.68 -4.97
N ILE A 170 -8.81 11.66 -5.21
CA ILE A 170 -9.82 11.99 -4.21
C ILE A 170 -10.51 10.70 -3.76
N PHE A 171 -10.63 10.52 -2.45
CA PHE A 171 -11.21 9.37 -1.78
C PHE A 171 -12.36 9.80 -0.87
N ASN A 172 -13.29 8.88 -0.61
CA ASN A 172 -14.42 9.07 0.29
C ASN A 172 -14.03 8.99 1.78
N THR A 173 -12.99 8.23 2.12
CA THR A 173 -12.52 8.04 3.50
C THR A 173 -11.00 8.19 3.59
N LYS A 174 -10.48 8.41 4.81
CA LYS A 174 -9.03 8.50 5.07
C LYS A 174 -8.37 7.13 4.87
N GLU A 175 -9.06 6.08 5.25
CA GLU A 175 -8.63 4.69 5.16
C GLU A 175 -8.34 4.31 3.72
N SER A 176 -9.17 4.72 2.76
CA SER A 176 -8.92 4.46 1.34
C SER A 176 -7.68 5.20 0.80
N VAL A 177 -7.32 6.36 1.37
CA VAL A 177 -6.05 7.03 1.04
C VAL A 177 -4.88 6.22 1.57
N ILE A 178 -4.98 5.70 2.79
CA ILE A 178 -3.95 4.87 3.42
C ILE A 178 -3.77 3.55 2.65
N GLU A 179 -4.86 2.92 2.20
CA GLU A 179 -4.79 1.71 1.38
C GLU A 179 -4.13 1.97 0.02
N ASP A 180 -4.49 3.07 -0.66
CA ASP A 180 -3.82 3.48 -1.91
C ASP A 180 -2.33 3.75 -1.66
N PHE A 181 -1.99 4.34 -0.51
CA PHE A 181 -0.60 4.53 -0.09
C PHE A 181 0.14 3.19 0.05
N LYS A 182 -0.38 2.28 0.86
CA LYS A 182 0.23 0.96 1.12
C LYS A 182 0.39 0.15 -0.16
N LYS A 183 -0.58 0.22 -1.07
CA LYS A 183 -0.58 -0.57 -2.30
C LYS A 183 0.33 -0.01 -3.40
N ASN A 184 0.36 1.31 -3.56
CA ASN A 184 0.98 1.93 -4.75
C ASN A 184 2.30 2.65 -4.47
N TYR A 185 2.64 2.91 -3.20
CA TYR A 185 3.81 3.71 -2.84
C TYR A 185 4.80 2.98 -1.94
N LEU A 186 4.44 1.81 -1.41
CA LEU A 186 5.34 0.94 -0.67
C LEU A 186 5.74 -0.25 -1.53
N LYS A 187 7.03 -0.58 -1.53
CA LYS A 187 7.55 -1.78 -2.18
C LYS A 187 7.82 -2.84 -1.10
N PRO A 188 7.20 -4.02 -1.16
CA PRO A 188 7.53 -5.11 -0.23
C PRO A 188 8.96 -5.58 -0.44
N LEU A 189 9.62 -5.94 0.66
CA LEU A 189 10.98 -6.51 0.69
C LEU A 189 11.02 -7.70 1.65
N SER A 190 11.89 -8.65 1.35
CA SER A 190 12.34 -9.69 2.29
C SER A 190 13.45 -9.17 3.19
N LEU A 191 13.64 -9.79 4.36
CA LEU A 191 14.70 -9.42 5.30
C LEU A 191 16.11 -9.65 4.73
N SER A 192 16.27 -10.64 3.84
CA SER A 192 17.47 -10.84 3.03
C SER A 192 17.74 -9.67 2.08
N GLU A 193 16.71 -9.16 1.39
CA GLU A 193 16.86 -7.97 0.55
C GLU A 193 17.23 -6.74 1.36
N VAL A 194 16.64 -6.57 2.56
CA VAL A 194 16.98 -5.48 3.49
C VAL A 194 18.45 -5.53 3.88
N GLN A 195 19.00 -6.70 4.23
CA GLN A 195 20.40 -6.85 4.61
C GLN A 195 21.35 -6.56 3.43
N SER A 196 20.98 -6.95 2.22
CA SER A 196 21.81 -6.75 1.02
C SER A 196 21.84 -5.29 0.49
N GLN A 197 21.00 -4.41 1.05
CA GLN A 197 20.77 -3.08 0.51
C GLN A 197 21.65 -2.01 1.17
N ASN A 198 22.39 -1.26 0.35
CA ASN A 198 23.26 -0.17 0.82
C ASN A 198 22.75 1.24 0.45
N ARG A 199 21.69 1.33 -0.38
CA ARG A 199 21.19 2.60 -0.94
C ARG A 199 20.13 3.28 -0.09
N TYR A 200 19.44 2.52 0.76
CA TYR A 200 18.28 2.98 1.52
C TYR A 200 18.58 2.93 3.01
N GLU A 201 18.05 3.90 3.73
CA GLU A 201 18.17 3.95 5.19
C GLU A 201 17.18 2.94 5.79
N ILE A 202 17.58 2.25 6.84
CA ILE A 202 16.68 1.39 7.63
C ILE A 202 16.19 2.22 8.80
N GLU A 203 14.88 2.20 9.06
CA GLU A 203 14.30 2.86 10.23
C GLU A 203 14.99 2.36 11.52
N GLU A 204 15.28 3.28 12.44
CA GLU A 204 16.16 3.05 13.58
C GLU A 204 15.72 1.86 14.45
N SER A 205 14.44 1.80 14.82
CA SER A 205 13.93 0.71 15.65
C SER A 205 13.98 -0.65 14.93
N PHE A 206 13.77 -0.64 13.61
CA PHE A 206 13.90 -1.84 12.80
C PHE A 206 15.36 -2.28 12.65
N LEU A 207 16.29 -1.34 12.49
CA LEU A 207 17.72 -1.63 12.43
C LEU A 207 18.22 -2.24 13.75
N GLU A 208 17.83 -1.66 14.88
CA GLU A 208 18.14 -2.19 16.21
C GLU A 208 17.61 -3.62 16.38
N PHE A 209 16.38 -3.88 15.90
CA PHE A 209 15.81 -5.21 15.91
C PHE A 209 16.68 -6.20 15.10
N ILE A 210 17.07 -5.85 13.87
CA ILE A 210 17.91 -6.71 13.02
C ILE A 210 19.24 -6.99 13.70
N GLN A 211 19.93 -5.95 14.19
CA GLN A 211 21.22 -6.09 14.88
C GLN A 211 21.12 -6.98 16.12
N LYS A 212 20.02 -6.88 16.87
CA LYS A 212 19.77 -7.74 18.04
C LYS A 212 19.53 -9.20 17.67
N GLN A 213 18.98 -9.48 16.48
CA GLN A 213 18.71 -10.87 16.05
C GLN A 213 19.88 -11.50 15.30
N LEU A 214 20.68 -10.69 14.60
CA LEU A 214 21.80 -11.12 13.77
C LEU A 214 23.10 -11.19 14.58
N VAL A 215 23.12 -12.05 15.61
CA VAL A 215 24.28 -12.33 16.45
C VAL A 215 24.60 -13.83 16.43
N GLU A 216 25.88 -14.16 16.55
CA GLU A 216 26.40 -15.54 16.43
C GLU A 216 25.66 -16.53 17.33
N ASP A 217 25.47 -16.19 18.61
CA ASP A 217 24.77 -17.04 19.57
C ASP A 217 23.37 -17.47 19.12
N LYS A 218 22.64 -16.59 18.42
CA LYS A 218 21.28 -16.91 17.95
C LYS A 218 21.28 -17.72 16.67
N ILE A 219 22.27 -17.49 15.81
CA ILE A 219 22.47 -18.31 14.60
C ILE A 219 22.88 -19.72 15.03
N ALA A 220 23.79 -19.86 15.99
CA ALA A 220 24.18 -21.14 16.56
C ALA A 220 22.99 -21.90 17.14
N GLN A 221 22.17 -21.23 17.98
CA GLN A 221 20.93 -21.82 18.51
C GLN A 221 19.93 -22.23 17.43
N PHE A 222 19.90 -21.52 16.30
CA PHE A 222 19.05 -21.88 15.16
C PHE A 222 19.56 -23.15 14.48
N VAL A 223 20.87 -23.26 14.24
CA VAL A 223 21.49 -24.46 13.67
C VAL A 223 21.30 -25.66 14.60
N GLU A 224 21.51 -25.50 15.90
CA GLU A 224 21.28 -26.54 16.91
C GLU A 224 19.82 -27.04 16.88
N ALA A 225 18.85 -26.11 16.89
CA ALA A 225 17.44 -26.45 16.84
C ALA A 225 17.02 -27.17 15.54
N LEU A 226 17.73 -26.94 14.43
CA LEU A 226 17.52 -27.66 13.17
C LEU A 226 18.23 -29.01 13.16
N ALA A 227 19.40 -29.13 13.77
CA ALA A 227 20.15 -30.39 13.85
C ALA A 227 19.37 -31.48 14.59
N ASP A 228 18.53 -31.10 15.55
CA ASP A 228 17.62 -32.00 16.26
C ASP A 228 16.51 -32.60 15.37
N LYS A 229 16.30 -32.07 14.16
CA LYS A 229 15.24 -32.47 13.23
C LYS A 229 15.83 -33.13 11.98
N LYS A 230 15.48 -34.40 11.76
CA LYS A 230 16.02 -35.23 10.66
C LYS A 230 15.86 -34.60 9.27
N GLU A 231 14.74 -33.92 9.01
CA GLU A 231 14.50 -33.27 7.72
C GLU A 231 15.46 -32.12 7.38
N PHE A 232 16.14 -31.52 8.38
CA PHE A 232 17.04 -30.39 8.16
C PHE A 232 18.53 -30.76 8.17
N VAL A 233 18.88 -31.98 8.59
CA VAL A 233 20.27 -32.46 8.68
C VAL A 233 21.09 -32.21 7.40
N PRO A 234 20.58 -32.51 6.18
CA PRO A 234 21.36 -32.29 4.95
C PRO A 234 21.75 -30.82 4.73
N PHE A 235 20.90 -29.88 5.15
CA PHE A 235 21.17 -28.44 5.03
C PHE A 235 22.14 -27.96 6.11
N VAL A 236 22.00 -28.47 7.34
CA VAL A 236 22.90 -28.16 8.45
C VAL A 236 24.31 -28.63 8.15
N GLU A 237 24.48 -29.86 7.66
CA GLU A 237 25.79 -30.39 7.26
C GLU A 237 26.44 -29.52 6.18
N LYS A 238 25.67 -29.03 5.21
CA LYS A 238 26.17 -28.14 4.16
C LYS A 238 26.66 -26.79 4.70
N TRP A 239 26.04 -26.24 5.73
CA TRP A 239 26.46 -24.97 6.32
C TRP A 239 27.66 -25.09 7.27
N LEU A 240 27.90 -26.28 7.81
CA LEU A 240 29.01 -26.55 8.73
C LEU A 240 30.26 -27.14 8.04
N ALA A 241 30.12 -27.59 6.79
CA ALA A 241 31.21 -28.08 5.95
C ALA A 241 32.09 -26.92 5.43
#